data_AF-A0A7X7S7L3-F1
#
_entry.id   AF-A0A7X7S7L3-F1
#
_cell.length_a   1.000
_cell.length_b   1.000
_cell.length_c   1.000
_cell.angle_alpha   90.00
_cell.angle_beta   90.00
_cell.angle_gamma   90.00
#
_symmetry.space_group_name_H-M   'P 1'
#
loop_
_entity.id
_entity.type
_entity.pdbx_description
1 polymer ?
#
loop_
_entity_poly.entity_id
_entity_poly.type
_entity_poly.pdbx_seq_one_letter_code
_entity_poly.pdbx_strand_id
1 'polypeptide(L)'
;MFLVRIFRDSFILDRVLKLRFVKFWKFVIYFFLISFVSLFSFNYTNLKEGGWKLGFVEYNLTSSENLNVELPNDIIIRRLSGVKSLSGQSQFVEYKDSINGKIIYRFLISENSLTLNDEDLKIRQLIFTDSRILYIKGDGTPALIGDYNSFPEEIRFDSINNISNAKEKRAELAKLAESIEKSFGKQNAFYTIITYSGVQILLYIILIF
;
A
#
# COMPACT_ATOMS: atom_id res chain seq x y z
N MET A 1 -21.03 15.74 31.49
CA MET A 1 -20.49 14.83 30.45
C MET A 1 -20.82 13.38 30.81
N PHE A 2 -21.66 12.70 30.01
CA PHE A 2 -22.06 11.31 30.33
C PHE A 2 -20.89 10.32 30.21
N LEU A 3 -19.95 10.58 29.30
CA LEU A 3 -18.72 9.80 29.08
C LEU A 3 -17.88 9.65 30.36
N VAL A 4 -17.48 10.77 30.96
CA VAL A 4 -16.69 10.78 32.20
C VAL A 4 -17.43 10.12 33.36
N ARG A 5 -18.76 10.26 33.39
CA ARG A 5 -19.60 9.64 34.43
C ARG A 5 -19.64 8.13 34.26
N ILE A 6 -19.85 7.62 33.04
CA ILE A 6 -19.82 6.17 32.76
C ILE A 6 -18.43 5.62 33.11
N PHE A 7 -17.35 6.24 32.62
CA PHE A 7 -15.98 5.83 32.93
C PHE A 7 -15.71 5.76 34.44
N ARG A 8 -15.97 6.86 35.17
CA ARG A 8 -15.76 6.92 36.62
C ARG A 8 -16.60 5.89 37.37
N ASP A 9 -17.86 5.76 37.01
CA ASP A 9 -18.80 4.90 37.72
C ASP A 9 -18.58 3.41 37.36
N SER A 10 -17.85 3.08 36.27
CA SER A 10 -17.43 1.71 35.90
C SER A 10 -16.40 1.09 36.84
N PHE A 11 -15.64 1.88 37.61
CA PHE A 11 -14.60 1.37 38.53
C PHE A 11 -15.07 1.27 39.99
N ILE A 12 -16.29 1.73 40.31
CA ILE A 12 -16.81 1.78 41.68
C ILE A 12 -18.05 0.89 41.76
N LEU A 13 -17.95 -0.25 42.45
CA LEU A 13 -18.97 -1.30 42.49
C LEU A 13 -20.38 -0.79 42.86
N ASP A 14 -20.49 0.06 43.88
CA ASP A 14 -21.76 0.67 44.32
C ASP A 14 -22.41 1.60 43.28
N ARG A 15 -21.60 2.14 42.37
CA ARG A 15 -22.04 3.06 41.31
C ARG A 15 -22.29 2.32 39.99
N VAL A 16 -21.69 1.16 39.78
CA VAL A 16 -21.96 0.28 38.63
C VAL A 16 -23.44 -0.11 38.59
N LEU A 17 -24.07 -0.42 39.72
CA LEU A 17 -25.50 -0.77 39.75
C LEU A 17 -26.40 0.41 39.32
N LYS A 18 -25.96 1.65 39.52
CA LYS A 18 -26.68 2.86 39.08
C LYS A 18 -26.57 3.08 37.56
N LEU A 19 -25.63 2.42 36.89
CA LEU A 19 -25.48 2.46 35.43
C LEU A 19 -26.61 1.71 34.71
N ARG A 20 -27.33 0.79 35.37
CA ARG A 20 -28.48 0.06 34.80
C ARG A 20 -29.58 0.99 34.27
N PHE A 21 -29.77 2.17 34.89
CA PHE A 21 -30.82 3.13 34.51
C PHE A 21 -30.38 4.10 33.40
N VAL A 22 -29.15 3.97 32.91
CA VAL A 22 -28.64 4.80 31.81
C VAL A 22 -29.10 4.23 30.48
N LYS A 23 -29.54 5.10 29.56
CA LYS A 23 -29.97 4.70 28.20
C LYS A 23 -28.87 3.90 27.50
N PHE A 24 -29.21 2.73 26.96
CA PHE A 24 -28.30 1.80 26.29
C PHE A 24 -27.42 2.47 25.21
N TRP A 25 -27.98 3.38 24.41
CA TRP A 25 -27.24 4.08 23.35
C TRP A 25 -26.02 4.87 23.86
N LYS A 26 -26.01 5.30 25.13
CA LYS A 26 -24.83 5.95 25.74
C LYS A 26 -23.68 4.97 25.97
N PHE A 27 -23.97 3.70 26.24
CA PHE A 27 -22.96 2.65 26.31
C PHE A 27 -22.42 2.30 24.93
N VAL A 28 -23.27 2.33 23.89
CA VAL A 28 -22.83 2.13 22.50
C VAL A 28 -21.81 3.22 22.10
N ILE A 29 -22.11 4.51 22.35
CA ILE A 29 -21.14 5.59 22.08
C ILE A 29 -19.85 5.41 22.88
N TYR A 30 -19.98 5.08 24.18
CA TYR A 30 -18.84 4.88 25.07
C TYR A 30 -17.94 3.73 24.60
N PHE A 31 -18.55 2.63 24.17
CA PHE A 31 -17.88 1.47 23.60
C PHE A 31 -17.07 1.86 22.36
N PHE A 32 -17.70 2.50 21.36
CA PHE A 32 -16.98 2.93 20.16
C PHE A 32 -15.82 3.87 20.47
N LEU A 33 -15.99 4.81 21.41
CA LEU A 33 -14.92 5.71 21.82
C LEU A 33 -13.72 4.96 22.42
N ILE A 34 -13.96 4.01 23.31
CA ILE A 34 -12.88 3.19 23.89
C ILE A 34 -12.22 2.32 22.83
N SER A 35 -13.00 1.70 21.95
CA SER A 35 -12.47 0.88 20.86
C SER A 35 -11.60 1.71 19.91
N PHE A 36 -11.99 2.94 19.58
CA PHE A 36 -11.15 3.81 18.75
C PHE A 36 -9.86 4.22 19.46
N VAL A 37 -9.92 4.51 20.77
CA VAL A 37 -8.73 4.84 21.57
C VAL A 37 -7.79 3.62 21.66
N SER A 38 -8.32 2.41 21.86
CA SER A 38 -7.49 1.20 21.93
C SER A 38 -6.84 0.87 20.59
N LEU A 39 -7.56 1.11 19.48
CA LEU A 39 -7.07 0.89 18.11
C LEU A 39 -6.13 2.00 17.61
N PHE A 40 -6.06 3.15 18.29
CA PHE A 40 -5.32 4.31 17.82
C PHE A 40 -3.84 4.02 17.58
N SER A 41 -3.16 3.38 18.54
CA SER A 41 -1.72 3.06 18.42
C SER A 41 -1.44 2.19 17.18
N PHE A 42 -2.27 1.17 16.96
CA PHE A 42 -2.15 0.28 15.80
C PHE A 42 -2.43 1.02 14.48
N ASN A 43 -3.50 1.80 14.43
CA ASN A 43 -3.88 2.56 13.24
C ASN A 43 -2.83 3.61 12.88
N TYR A 44 -2.24 4.27 13.88
CA TYR A 44 -1.16 5.23 13.70
C TYR A 44 0.10 4.58 13.12
N THR A 45 0.51 3.43 13.66
CA THR A 45 1.66 2.68 13.15
C THR A 45 1.45 2.23 11.70
N ASN A 46 0.27 1.67 11.37
CA ASN A 46 -0.03 1.28 9.99
C ASN A 46 0.00 2.47 9.03
N LEU A 47 -0.49 3.64 9.47
CA LEU A 47 -0.47 4.83 8.64
C LEU A 47 0.96 5.32 8.38
N LYS A 48 1.86 5.17 9.36
CA LYS A 48 3.28 5.49 9.22
C LYS A 48 4.04 4.50 8.34
N GLU A 49 3.71 3.21 8.43
CA GLU A 49 4.42 2.14 7.72
C GLU A 49 3.84 1.85 6.33
N GLY A 50 2.67 2.39 6.00
CA GLY A 50 2.00 2.18 4.71
C GLY A 50 1.12 0.93 4.66
N GLY A 51 0.71 0.41 5.82
CA GLY A 51 -0.13 -0.77 5.96
C GLY A 51 0.55 -2.07 5.51
N TRP A 52 -0.26 -3.07 5.17
CA TRP A 52 0.26 -4.35 4.67
C TRP A 52 0.85 -4.19 3.27
N LYS A 53 2.13 -4.50 3.14
CA LYS A 53 2.82 -4.59 1.85
C LYS A 53 2.32 -5.83 1.11
N LEU A 54 2.10 -5.69 -0.20
CA LEU A 54 1.67 -6.81 -1.03
C LEU A 54 2.84 -7.76 -1.35
N GLY A 55 4.10 -7.31 -1.27
CA GLY A 55 5.31 -8.12 -1.45
C GLY A 55 5.53 -8.67 -2.86
N PHE A 56 4.60 -8.44 -3.79
CA PHE A 56 4.66 -9.03 -5.12
C PHE A 56 5.71 -8.37 -6.01
N VAL A 57 5.98 -7.07 -5.84
CA VAL A 57 6.98 -6.36 -6.67
C VAL A 57 8.37 -6.84 -6.25
N GLU A 58 8.60 -6.97 -4.95
CA GLU A 58 9.87 -7.48 -4.42
C GLU A 58 10.10 -8.91 -4.86
N TYR A 59 9.10 -9.77 -4.72
CA TYR A 59 9.15 -11.14 -5.22
C TYR A 59 9.46 -11.18 -6.71
N ASN A 60 8.76 -10.37 -7.51
CA ASN A 60 8.89 -10.37 -8.97
C ASN A 60 10.27 -9.88 -9.43
N LEU A 61 10.82 -8.81 -8.84
CA LEU A 61 12.13 -8.27 -9.23
C LEU A 61 13.31 -9.11 -8.72
N THR A 62 13.17 -9.81 -7.59
CA THR A 62 14.28 -10.54 -6.96
C THR A 62 14.28 -12.05 -7.24
N SER A 63 13.21 -12.59 -7.84
CA SER A 63 13.12 -14.01 -8.17
C SER A 63 14.25 -14.44 -9.11
N SER A 64 14.67 -15.71 -8.99
CA SER A 64 15.72 -16.28 -9.84
C SER A 64 15.37 -16.26 -11.33
N GLU A 65 14.09 -16.28 -11.67
CA GLU A 65 13.59 -16.24 -13.06
C GLU A 65 13.79 -14.86 -13.70
N ASN A 66 13.75 -13.81 -12.89
CA ASN A 66 13.71 -12.42 -13.35
C ASN A 66 14.98 -11.62 -13.03
N LEU A 67 15.90 -12.17 -12.23
CA LEU A 67 17.12 -11.47 -11.81
C LEU A 67 18.00 -11.00 -12.99
N ASN A 68 17.94 -11.75 -14.09
CA ASN A 68 18.70 -11.46 -15.31
C ASN A 68 17.92 -10.60 -16.32
N VAL A 69 16.65 -10.29 -16.05
CA VAL A 69 15.88 -9.37 -16.88
C VAL A 69 16.40 -7.96 -16.61
N GLU A 70 16.92 -7.32 -17.66
CA GLU A 70 17.45 -5.97 -17.56
C GLU A 70 16.30 -4.96 -17.53
N LEU A 71 16.43 -3.97 -16.63
CA LEU A 71 15.56 -2.80 -16.64
C LEU A 71 15.86 -1.95 -17.88
N PRO A 72 14.95 -1.09 -18.37
CA PRO A 72 15.27 -0.25 -19.50
C PRO A 72 16.32 0.81 -19.11
N ASN A 73 17.51 0.74 -19.71
CA ASN A 73 18.68 1.57 -19.34
C ASN A 73 18.43 3.08 -19.40
N ASP A 74 17.43 3.50 -20.18
CA ASP A 74 17.15 4.89 -20.47
C ASP A 74 16.20 5.56 -19.46
N ILE A 75 15.70 4.81 -18.48
CA ILE A 75 14.69 5.28 -17.53
C ILE A 75 15.30 5.79 -16.23
N ILE A 76 14.79 6.95 -15.81
CA ILE A 76 15.09 7.59 -14.53
C ILE A 76 13.77 7.83 -13.79
N ILE A 77 13.69 7.42 -12.53
CA ILE A 77 12.57 7.74 -11.64
C ILE A 77 13.03 8.80 -10.65
N ARG A 78 12.28 9.90 -10.54
CA ARG A 78 12.53 10.97 -9.56
C ARG A 78 11.31 11.22 -8.69
N ARG A 79 11.55 11.46 -7.41
CA ARG A 79 10.50 11.70 -6.40
C ARG A 79 9.46 12.76 -6.80
N LEU A 80 9.90 13.86 -7.41
CA LEU A 80 9.06 15.02 -7.71
C LEU A 80 8.57 15.08 -9.16
N SER A 81 9.15 14.30 -10.07
CA SER A 81 8.88 14.40 -11.51
C SER A 81 8.56 13.07 -12.17
N GLY A 82 8.33 12.02 -11.36
CA GLY A 82 8.02 10.68 -11.82
C GLY A 82 9.05 10.09 -12.78
N VAL A 83 8.56 9.38 -13.79
CA VAL A 83 9.38 8.78 -14.84
C VAL A 83 9.86 9.82 -15.84
N LYS A 84 11.15 9.74 -16.15
CA LYS A 84 11.79 10.39 -17.30
C LYS A 84 12.59 9.38 -18.09
N SER A 85 12.78 9.66 -19.37
CA SER A 85 13.62 8.90 -20.28
C SER A 85 14.67 9.84 -20.87
N LEU A 86 15.92 9.39 -21.06
CA LEU A 86 16.94 10.23 -21.70
C LEU A 86 16.71 10.33 -23.21
N SER A 87 16.13 9.30 -23.85
CA SER A 87 15.77 9.28 -25.27
C SER A 87 14.42 9.95 -25.59
N GLY A 88 13.57 10.16 -24.58
CA GLY A 88 12.20 10.64 -24.78
C GLY A 88 11.23 9.57 -25.27
N GLN A 89 11.56 8.28 -25.20
CA GLN A 89 10.69 7.17 -25.62
C GLN A 89 10.15 6.34 -24.45
N SER A 90 8.86 6.00 -24.51
CA SER A 90 8.23 5.11 -23.53
C SER A 90 8.72 3.67 -23.73
N GLN A 91 8.91 2.94 -22.63
CA GLN A 91 9.50 1.61 -22.64
C GLN A 91 8.68 0.65 -21.77
N PHE A 92 8.78 -0.65 -22.03
CA PHE A 92 8.13 -1.66 -21.20
C PHE A 92 9.01 -2.88 -21.02
N VAL A 93 8.82 -3.57 -19.89
CA VAL A 93 9.46 -4.85 -19.58
C VAL A 93 8.41 -5.83 -19.09
N GLU A 94 8.56 -7.08 -19.50
CA GLU A 94 7.72 -8.16 -19.05
C GLU A 94 8.50 -9.03 -18.05
N TYR A 95 7.90 -9.27 -16.90
CA TYR A 95 8.43 -10.14 -15.87
C TYR A 95 7.51 -11.34 -15.66
N LYS A 96 8.11 -12.51 -15.43
CA LYS A 96 7.36 -13.73 -15.13
C LYS A 96 7.01 -13.80 -13.65
N ASP A 97 5.79 -14.17 -13.32
CA ASP A 97 5.34 -14.43 -11.96
C ASP A 97 4.88 -15.89 -11.91
N SER A 98 5.63 -16.73 -11.22
CA SER A 98 5.33 -18.17 -11.09
C SER A 98 3.97 -18.44 -10.43
N ILE A 99 3.42 -17.47 -9.68
CA ILE A 99 2.15 -17.60 -8.96
C ILE A 99 0.99 -17.03 -9.79
N ASN A 100 1.21 -15.89 -10.45
CA ASN A 100 0.14 -15.12 -11.09
C ASN A 100 0.33 -14.91 -12.61
N GLY A 101 1.25 -15.64 -13.24
CA GLY A 101 1.48 -15.60 -14.69
C GLY A 101 2.51 -14.55 -15.12
N LYS A 102 2.05 -13.41 -15.64
CA LYS A 102 2.94 -12.34 -16.13
C LYS A 102 2.52 -10.99 -15.56
N ILE A 103 3.50 -10.12 -15.39
CA ILE A 103 3.25 -8.71 -15.07
C ILE A 103 4.08 -7.82 -16.00
N ILE A 104 3.42 -6.82 -16.58
CA ILE A 104 4.05 -5.87 -17.49
C ILE A 104 4.35 -4.58 -16.73
N TYR A 105 5.60 -4.13 -16.78
CA TYR A 105 6.02 -2.84 -16.25
C TYR A 105 6.11 -1.88 -17.43
N ARG A 106 5.24 -0.87 -17.48
CA ARG A 106 5.22 0.15 -18.54
C ARG A 106 5.74 1.47 -17.97
N PHE A 107 6.71 2.08 -18.63
CA PHE A 107 7.30 3.36 -18.27
C PHE A 107 6.93 4.38 -19.35
N LEU A 108 5.90 5.17 -19.04
CA LEU A 108 5.37 6.22 -19.92
C LEU A 108 5.93 7.57 -19.47
N ILE A 109 6.40 8.36 -20.43
CA ILE A 109 7.05 9.67 -20.12
C ILE A 109 6.02 10.77 -19.92
N SER A 110 4.82 10.60 -20.47
CA SER A 110 3.74 11.57 -20.32
C SER A 110 2.44 10.84 -20.02
N GLU A 111 1.77 11.27 -18.97
CA GLU A 111 0.42 10.80 -18.64
C GLU A 111 -0.57 10.97 -19.80
N ASN A 112 -0.40 11.97 -20.67
CA ASN A 112 -1.26 12.17 -21.84
C ASN A 112 -1.17 11.02 -22.86
N SER A 113 -0.10 10.22 -22.81
CA SER A 113 0.06 9.02 -23.65
C SER A 113 -0.63 7.79 -23.06
N LEU A 114 -1.18 7.89 -21.85
CA LEU A 114 -1.90 6.80 -21.20
C LEU A 114 -3.33 6.71 -21.74
N THR A 115 -3.55 5.77 -22.67
CA THR A 115 -4.89 5.29 -23.02
C THR A 115 -5.12 3.93 -22.37
N LEU A 116 -6.02 3.87 -21.39
CA LEU A 116 -6.43 2.62 -20.77
C LEU A 116 -7.72 2.13 -21.42
N ASN A 117 -7.61 1.05 -22.19
CA ASN A 117 -8.78 0.35 -22.74
C ASN A 117 -9.24 -0.77 -21.79
N ASP A 118 -10.44 -1.31 -22.00
CA ASP A 118 -10.95 -2.43 -21.19
C ASP A 118 -10.05 -3.68 -21.27
N GLU A 119 -9.30 -3.85 -22.36
CA GLU A 119 -8.32 -4.92 -22.50
C GLU A 119 -7.08 -4.70 -21.62
N ASP A 120 -6.65 -3.45 -21.43
CA ASP A 120 -5.54 -3.11 -20.53
C ASP A 120 -5.90 -3.39 -19.07
N LEU A 121 -7.18 -3.28 -18.70
CA LEU A 121 -7.67 -3.59 -17.35
C LEU A 121 -7.70 -5.10 -17.04
N LYS A 122 -7.68 -5.95 -18.08
CA LYS A 122 -7.64 -7.42 -17.97
C LYS A 122 -6.21 -7.98 -17.89
N ILE A 123 -5.21 -7.15 -18.11
CA ILE A 123 -3.80 -7.55 -18.04
C ILE A 123 -3.20 -7.01 -16.75
N ARG A 124 -2.49 -7.86 -16.02
CA ARG A 124 -1.76 -7.43 -14.83
C ARG A 124 -0.56 -6.58 -15.24
N GLN A 125 -0.55 -5.32 -14.80
CA GLN A 125 0.49 -4.38 -15.19
C GLN A 125 0.70 -3.28 -14.15
N LEU A 126 1.92 -2.74 -14.17
CA LEU A 126 2.34 -1.62 -13.35
C LEU A 126 2.83 -0.52 -14.29
N ILE A 127 2.10 0.59 -14.32
CA ILE A 127 2.31 1.68 -15.26
C ILE A 127 2.87 2.86 -14.48
N PHE A 128 4.04 3.31 -14.86
CA PHE A 128 4.69 4.49 -14.32
C PHE A 128 4.52 5.63 -15.30
N THR A 129 4.08 6.78 -14.81
CA THR A 129 3.95 8.03 -15.58
C THR A 129 4.84 9.12 -14.98
N ASP A 130 4.85 10.31 -15.56
CA ASP A 130 5.49 11.50 -15.00
C ASP A 130 4.81 12.02 -13.72
N SER A 131 3.54 11.68 -13.49
CA SER A 131 2.76 12.17 -12.34
C SER A 131 2.50 11.10 -11.26
N ARG A 132 2.22 9.85 -11.65
CA ARG A 132 1.76 8.78 -10.75
C ARG A 132 2.17 7.38 -11.19
N ILE A 133 1.94 6.42 -10.31
CA ILE A 133 2.09 4.99 -10.57
C ILE A 133 0.69 4.35 -10.54
N LEU A 134 0.39 3.49 -11.50
CA LEU A 134 -0.87 2.75 -11.58
C LEU A 134 -0.58 1.27 -11.49
N TYR A 135 -1.30 0.57 -10.62
CA TYR A 135 -1.28 -0.89 -10.57
C TYR A 135 -2.63 -1.45 -10.99
N ILE A 136 -2.60 -2.28 -12.02
CA ILE A 136 -3.75 -2.98 -12.58
C ILE A 136 -3.57 -4.47 -12.26
N LYS A 137 -4.57 -5.04 -11.58
CA LYS A 137 -4.52 -6.43 -11.12
C LYS A 137 -4.83 -7.45 -12.23
N GLY A 138 -5.53 -7.03 -13.28
CA GLY A 138 -5.93 -7.87 -14.41
C GLY A 138 -7.29 -8.54 -14.26
N ASP A 139 -8.07 -8.18 -13.24
CA ASP A 139 -9.44 -8.67 -13.01
C ASP A 139 -10.53 -7.71 -13.52
N GLY A 140 -10.14 -6.69 -14.30
CA GLY A 140 -11.04 -5.65 -14.79
C GLY A 140 -11.42 -4.61 -13.75
N THR A 141 -10.86 -4.68 -12.53
CA THR A 141 -11.09 -3.66 -11.50
C THR A 141 -10.31 -2.37 -11.78
N PRO A 142 -10.77 -1.21 -11.26
CA PRO A 142 -10.05 0.05 -11.39
C PRO A 142 -8.62 -0.04 -10.84
N ALA A 143 -7.70 0.68 -11.48
CA ALA A 143 -6.30 0.71 -11.08
C ALA A 143 -6.10 1.31 -9.68
N LEU A 144 -5.20 0.71 -8.89
CA LEU A 144 -4.68 1.34 -7.68
C LEU A 144 -3.72 2.45 -8.07
N ILE A 145 -3.77 3.55 -7.33
CA ILE A 145 -3.01 4.77 -7.63
C ILE A 145 -1.94 4.97 -6.56
N GLY A 146 -0.69 4.95 -6.97
CA GLY A 146 0.48 5.24 -6.17
C GLY A 146 1.11 6.58 -6.54
N ASP A 147 1.91 7.12 -5.62
CA ASP A 147 2.65 8.37 -5.80
C ASP A 147 4.18 8.18 -5.66
N TYR A 148 4.96 9.13 -6.14
CA TYR A 148 6.42 9.02 -6.09
C TYR A 148 7.02 9.49 -4.75
N ASN A 149 6.22 9.83 -3.73
CA ASN A 149 6.75 10.42 -2.50
C ASN A 149 7.65 9.47 -1.71
N SER A 150 7.52 8.16 -1.92
CA SER A 150 8.36 7.16 -1.26
C SER A 150 9.66 6.83 -1.99
N PHE A 151 9.89 7.41 -3.17
CA PHE A 151 11.13 7.21 -3.93
C PHE A 151 12.27 8.08 -3.38
N PRO A 152 13.53 7.61 -3.50
CA PRO A 152 14.71 8.45 -3.31
C PRO A 152 14.75 9.55 -4.39
N GLU A 153 15.67 10.50 -4.24
CA GLU A 153 15.75 11.67 -5.14
C GLU A 153 15.85 11.27 -6.62
N GLU A 154 16.67 10.26 -6.90
CA GLU A 154 16.86 9.73 -8.25
C GLU A 154 17.18 8.24 -8.20
N ILE A 155 16.50 7.46 -9.03
CA ILE A 155 16.87 6.08 -9.37
C ILE A 155 17.10 6.04 -10.87
N ARG A 156 18.28 5.59 -11.29
CA ARG A 156 18.58 5.34 -12.70
C ARG A 156 18.73 3.86 -12.96
N PHE A 157 18.04 3.35 -13.97
CA PHE A 157 18.01 1.90 -14.23
C PHE A 157 19.33 1.36 -14.80
N ASP A 158 20.05 2.16 -15.59
CA ASP A 158 21.42 1.86 -16.03
C ASP A 158 22.35 1.53 -14.85
N SER A 159 22.24 2.28 -13.76
CA SER A 159 23.05 2.07 -12.56
C SER A 159 22.80 0.72 -11.88
N ILE A 160 21.55 0.23 -11.91
CA ILE A 160 21.16 -1.06 -11.34
C ILE A 160 21.61 -2.21 -12.25
N ASN A 161 21.48 -2.04 -13.57
CA ASN A 161 21.86 -3.07 -14.54
C ASN A 161 23.38 -3.30 -14.56
N ASN A 162 24.19 -2.26 -14.35
CA ASN A 162 25.65 -2.34 -14.35
C ASN A 162 26.26 -3.02 -13.11
N ILE A 163 25.45 -3.41 -12.12
CA ILE A 163 25.93 -4.11 -10.92
C ILE A 163 26.28 -5.56 -11.27
N SER A 164 27.58 -5.86 -11.33
CA SER A 164 28.06 -7.21 -11.67
C SER A 164 27.87 -8.23 -10.53
N ASN A 165 27.80 -7.77 -9.28
CA ASN A 165 27.58 -8.63 -8.12
C ASN A 165 26.09 -8.94 -7.94
N ALA A 166 25.69 -10.19 -8.16
CA ALA A 166 24.29 -10.62 -8.06
C ALA A 166 23.65 -10.34 -6.68
N LYS A 167 24.42 -10.36 -5.58
CA LYS A 167 23.91 -10.06 -4.24
C LYS A 167 23.57 -8.58 -4.08
N GLU A 168 24.44 -7.71 -4.57
CA GLU A 168 24.23 -6.26 -4.55
C GLU A 168 23.08 -5.87 -5.49
N LYS A 169 23.03 -6.46 -6.68
CA LYS A 169 21.94 -6.24 -7.64
C LYS A 169 20.58 -6.59 -7.01
N ARG A 170 20.48 -7.73 -6.32
CA ARG A 170 19.25 -8.10 -5.58
C ARG A 170 18.88 -7.08 -4.52
N ALA A 171 19.85 -6.56 -3.77
CA ALA A 171 19.59 -5.56 -2.74
C ALA A 171 19.05 -4.25 -3.32
N GLU A 172 19.62 -3.77 -4.43
CA GLU A 172 19.13 -2.56 -5.11
C GLU A 172 17.75 -2.77 -5.75
N LEU A 173 17.51 -3.94 -6.35
CA LEU A 173 16.18 -4.31 -6.86
C LEU A 173 15.14 -4.42 -5.75
N ALA A 174 15.52 -4.92 -4.56
CA ALA A 174 14.63 -4.97 -3.39
C ALA A 174 14.30 -3.56 -2.87
N LYS A 175 15.27 -2.63 -2.85
CA LYS A 175 15.01 -1.22 -2.49
C LYS A 175 14.09 -0.53 -3.49
N LEU A 176 14.28 -0.79 -4.79
CA LEU A 176 13.39 -0.30 -5.84
C LEU A 176 11.98 -0.85 -5.64
N ALA A 177 11.85 -2.16 -5.43
CA ALA A 177 10.57 -2.80 -5.13
C ALA A 177 9.89 -2.20 -3.91
N GLU A 178 10.64 -2.00 -2.81
CA GLU A 178 10.11 -1.39 -1.60
C GLU A 178 9.58 0.03 -1.86
N SER A 179 10.30 0.81 -2.68
CA SER A 179 9.88 2.16 -3.06
C SER A 179 8.58 2.14 -3.88
N ILE A 180 8.46 1.20 -4.81
CA ILE A 180 7.24 0.97 -5.60
C ILE A 180 6.09 0.55 -4.68
N GLU A 181 6.28 -0.39 -3.76
CA GLU A 181 5.20 -0.85 -2.89
C GLU A 181 4.75 0.22 -1.89
N LYS A 182 5.69 1.01 -1.36
CA LYS A 182 5.38 2.15 -0.48
C LYS A 182 4.60 3.25 -1.20
N SER A 183 4.72 3.38 -2.53
CA SER A 183 3.91 4.33 -3.31
C SER A 183 2.40 4.12 -3.13
N PHE A 184 1.98 2.87 -2.88
CA PHE A 184 0.58 2.49 -2.63
C PHE A 184 0.24 2.47 -1.13
N GLY A 185 1.18 2.84 -0.27
CA GLY A 185 1.08 2.70 1.18
C GLY A 185 -0.10 3.44 1.80
N LYS A 186 -0.56 4.56 1.23
CA LYS A 186 -1.76 5.27 1.73
C LYS A 186 -3.02 4.43 1.55
N GLN A 187 -3.19 3.81 0.38
CA GLN A 187 -4.35 2.96 0.07
C GLN A 187 -4.30 1.66 0.85
N ASN A 188 -3.11 1.04 0.93
CA ASN A 188 -2.89 -0.16 1.73
C ASN A 188 -3.13 0.11 3.23
N ALA A 189 -2.61 1.21 3.77
CA ALA A 189 -2.85 1.61 5.16
C ALA A 189 -4.34 1.80 5.45
N PHE A 190 -5.07 2.50 4.57
CA PHE A 190 -6.51 2.69 4.73
C PHE A 190 -7.26 1.36 4.76
N TYR A 191 -6.96 0.46 3.81
CA TYR A 191 -7.57 -0.87 3.77
C TYR A 191 -7.23 -1.70 5.01
N THR A 192 -5.97 -1.72 5.46
CA THR A 192 -5.53 -2.41 6.67
C THR A 192 -6.22 -1.85 7.92
N ILE A 193 -6.32 -0.53 8.05
CA ILE A 193 -6.98 0.15 9.19
C ILE A 193 -8.45 -0.25 9.26
N ILE A 194 -9.18 -0.19 8.14
CA ILE A 194 -10.60 -0.55 8.11
C ILE A 194 -10.78 -2.02 8.45
N THR A 195 -10.03 -2.90 7.78
CA THR A 195 -10.17 -4.34 7.95
C THR A 195 -9.89 -4.75 9.39
N TYR A 196 -8.76 -4.31 9.95
CA TYR A 196 -8.39 -4.64 11.31
C TYR A 196 -9.32 -4.02 12.34
N SER A 197 -9.65 -2.73 12.19
CA SER A 197 -10.57 -2.06 13.12
C SER A 197 -11.95 -2.71 13.09
N GLY A 198 -12.45 -3.09 11.92
CA GLY A 198 -13.72 -3.80 11.76
C GLY A 198 -13.73 -5.16 12.45
N VAL A 199 -12.70 -5.99 12.20
CA VAL A 199 -12.54 -7.30 12.86
C VAL A 199 -12.45 -7.13 14.38
N GLN A 200 -11.67 -6.17 14.86
CA GLN A 200 -11.49 -5.96 16.29
C GLN A 200 -12.77 -5.49 16.98
N ILE A 201 -13.51 -4.56 16.36
CA ILE A 201 -14.82 -4.12 16.86
C ILE A 201 -15.80 -5.30 16.90
N LEU A 202 -15.81 -6.15 15.87
CA LEU A 202 -16.66 -7.34 15.83
C LEU A 202 -16.31 -8.32 16.96
N LEU A 203 -15.03 -8.58 17.18
CA LEU A 203 -14.56 -9.40 18.31
C LEU A 203 -14.96 -8.80 19.66
N TYR A 204 -14.84 -7.49 19.82
CA TYR A 204 -15.27 -6.80 21.03
C TYR A 204 -16.78 -6.91 21.26
N ILE A 205 -17.60 -6.86 20.20
CA ILE A 205 -19.04 -7.09 20.29
C ILE A 205 -19.30 -8.53 20.76
N ILE A 206 -18.68 -9.53 20.14
CA ILE A 206 -18.85 -10.95 20.49
C ILE A 206 -18.42 -11.25 21.93
N LEU A 207 -17.41 -10.55 22.45
CA LEU A 207 -16.90 -10.80 23.80
C LEU A 207 -17.77 -10.15 24.88
N ILE A 208 -18.48 -9.07 24.54
CA ILE A 208 -19.33 -8.31 25.48
C ILE A 208 -20.78 -8.80 25.48
N PHE A 209 -21.27 -9.29 24.34
CA PHE A 209 -22.64 -9.81 24.16
C PHE A 209 -22.67 -11.33 24.20
#